data_AF-A0A7V8NNR1-F1
#
_entry.id   AF-A0A7V8NNR1-F1
#
_cell.length_a   1.000
_cell.length_b   1.000
_cell.length_c   1.000
_cell.angle_alpha   90.00
_cell.angle_beta   90.00
_cell.angle_gamma   90.00
#
_symmetry.space_group_name_H-M   'P 1'
#
loop_
_entity.id
_entity.type
_entity.pdbx_description
1 polymer ?
#
loop_
_entity_poly.entity_id
_entity_poly.type
_entity_poly.pdbx_seq_one_letter_code
_entity_poly.pdbx_strand_id
1 'polypeptide(L)'
;SGMRHTALIVLLTLVSLNGMSAADEYFTPAHRLLGIGASRDALTEDQIARRVNLMVQSQTFVIMREPLAVPAAKRITGDRKLQAIFQLAAARSRVPASIIEAIAYLESWGNPRAQSPSGPRGIMQITHATALEMGLHVVRQVRYRTVMERVRVPNREKKLVTRTVRRRVRYSVLVRDDRLFPQRAIPAAANYLAHLEQKFGGRDWAIFAYHCGEGCVSEMLDLTRRARGVPKDQVTVARMFFSASPVWNRELYEAIQTQMLRDYSPTYWFRVMRARQLLSLYRNHPARFLSLAAEYRTEVTGANGIPLRAPHRLTVWLKHDDRLFPTSDELVSGAATKLVKAFNRPAYFGYALEINPQGQHDLEYLSQASPAAIGTLTYIAFETRRLWDALNLQGENFHPLEVTSLVAPQADTAKTARSNALAHRTGQVFDLDYADLPPVEYELLRFVLDDLGWEGYLGFVEEGKERLHIGCSPGARDFFVKVFEDALAQQSSQPVSGGEGL
;
A
#
# COMPACT_ATOMS: atom_id res chain seq x y z
N SER A 1 58.97 50.94 -36.99
CA SER A 1 59.32 49.54 -36.69
C SER A 1 59.21 49.39 -35.18
N GLY A 2 58.06 49.07 -34.60
CA GLY A 2 57.40 47.76 -34.66
C GLY A 2 57.33 47.18 -33.24
N MET A 3 56.82 47.93 -32.27
CA MET A 3 56.63 47.49 -30.88
C MET A 3 55.29 46.74 -30.80
N ARG A 4 55.33 45.42 -30.82
CA ARG A 4 54.16 44.57 -30.55
C ARG A 4 54.20 44.14 -29.09
N HIS A 5 53.30 44.70 -28.29
CA HIS A 5 52.89 44.14 -27.00
C HIS A 5 51.94 42.97 -27.28
N THR A 6 52.38 41.75 -26.95
CA THR A 6 51.51 40.57 -26.95
C THR A 6 50.99 40.41 -25.53
N ALA A 7 49.74 40.83 -25.31
CA ALA A 7 49.00 40.53 -24.10
C ALA A 7 48.70 39.01 -24.06
N LEU A 8 49.20 38.33 -23.03
CA LEU A 8 48.86 36.94 -22.75
C LEU A 8 47.53 36.91 -22.00
N ILE A 9 46.44 36.62 -22.72
CA ILE A 9 45.13 36.35 -22.12
C ILE A 9 45.19 34.94 -21.50
N VAL A 10 45.23 34.87 -20.17
CA VAL A 10 45.02 33.63 -19.42
C VAL A 10 43.51 33.40 -19.33
N LEU A 11 43.00 32.50 -20.16
CA LEU A 11 41.63 32.00 -20.07
C LEU A 11 41.59 30.95 -18.95
N LEU A 12 41.14 31.35 -17.75
CA LEU A 12 40.85 30.43 -16.65
C LEU A 12 39.53 29.70 -16.95
N THR A 13 39.62 28.54 -17.61
CA THR A 13 38.54 27.54 -17.60
C THR A 13 38.58 26.80 -16.27
N LEU A 14 37.72 27.20 -15.33
CA LEU A 14 37.34 26.40 -14.17
C LEU A 14 36.56 25.18 -14.68
N VAL A 15 37.28 24.12 -15.04
CA VAL A 15 36.70 22.78 -15.10
C VAL A 15 36.61 22.30 -13.66
N SER A 16 35.38 22.18 -13.16
CA SER A 16 35.06 21.53 -11.90
C SER A 16 35.61 20.11 -11.92
N LEU A 17 36.74 19.90 -11.26
CA LEU A 17 37.25 18.59 -10.88
C LEU A 17 36.33 18.02 -9.78
N ASN A 18 35.21 17.43 -10.17
CA ASN A 18 34.43 16.51 -9.35
C ASN A 18 33.86 15.44 -10.28
N GLY A 19 34.66 14.41 -10.52
CA GLY A 19 34.29 13.35 -11.46
C GLY A 19 35.46 12.43 -11.77
N MET A 20 36.24 12.04 -10.77
CA MET A 20 37.06 10.83 -10.87
C MET A 20 36.38 9.76 -10.02
N SER A 21 35.73 8.86 -10.75
CA SER A 21 35.07 7.62 -10.36
C SER A 21 35.81 6.88 -9.24
N ALA A 22 35.13 6.69 -8.11
CA ALA A 22 35.23 5.43 -7.41
C ALA A 22 34.77 4.35 -8.39
N ALA A 23 35.54 3.28 -8.59
CA ALA A 23 35.00 2.10 -9.24
C ALA A 23 33.82 1.63 -8.37
N ASP A 24 32.61 1.53 -8.95
CA ASP A 24 31.39 1.34 -8.17
C ASP A 24 31.49 0.09 -7.27
N GLU A 25 31.55 0.28 -5.95
CA GLU A 25 31.65 -0.79 -4.94
C GLU A 25 30.46 -1.78 -5.01
N TYR A 26 29.34 -1.35 -5.62
CA TYR A 26 28.16 -2.16 -5.88
C TYR A 26 27.37 -1.65 -7.09
N PHE A 27 26.48 -2.49 -7.60
CA PHE A 27 25.65 -2.18 -8.76
C PHE A 27 24.82 -0.90 -8.55
N THR A 28 24.88 0.03 -9.51
CA THR A 28 24.03 1.23 -9.53
C THR A 28 23.29 1.31 -10.88
N PRO A 29 21.95 1.16 -10.91
CA PRO A 29 21.20 1.22 -12.16
C PRO A 29 21.25 2.63 -12.77
N ALA A 30 21.41 2.71 -14.09
CA ALA A 30 21.31 3.96 -14.83
C ALA A 30 19.86 4.46 -14.89
N HIS A 31 18.92 3.52 -15.02
CA HIS A 31 17.49 3.76 -14.97
C HIS A 31 16.98 3.72 -13.52
N ARG A 32 16.62 4.88 -12.97
CA ARG A 32 16.13 5.01 -11.58
C ARG A 32 14.80 5.73 -11.48
N LEU A 33 14.02 5.34 -10.48
CA LEU A 33 12.83 6.07 -10.07
C LEU A 33 13.23 7.23 -9.17
N LEU A 34 12.73 8.43 -9.49
CA LEU A 34 13.01 9.62 -8.71
C LEU A 34 12.16 9.62 -7.43
N GLY A 35 12.80 9.95 -6.30
CA GLY A 35 12.11 10.13 -5.02
C GLY A 35 11.78 8.84 -4.27
N ILE A 36 12.25 7.68 -4.72
CA ILE A 36 12.10 6.40 -4.01
C ILE A 36 13.24 6.23 -2.99
N GLY A 37 12.94 5.52 -1.89
CA GLY A 37 13.96 5.09 -0.95
C GLY A 37 14.69 6.27 -0.30
N ALA A 38 16.02 6.27 -0.41
CA ALA A 38 16.85 7.33 0.16
C ALA A 38 16.65 8.71 -0.51
N SER A 39 16.07 8.77 -1.73
CA SER A 39 15.80 10.02 -2.47
C SER A 39 14.62 10.84 -1.91
N ARG A 40 14.00 10.42 -0.80
CA ARG A 40 12.82 11.12 -0.22
C ARG A 40 13.16 12.41 0.52
N ASP A 41 14.43 12.69 0.79
CA ASP A 41 14.85 13.85 1.58
C ASP A 41 14.52 15.21 0.92
N ALA A 42 14.52 15.27 -0.41
CA ALA A 42 14.39 16.51 -1.17
C ALA A 42 13.44 16.35 -2.37
N LEU A 43 12.20 15.93 -2.10
CA LEU A 43 11.18 15.82 -3.14
C LEU A 43 10.74 17.21 -3.65
N THR A 44 10.85 17.42 -4.96
CA THR A 44 10.26 18.57 -5.64
C THR A 44 8.73 18.48 -5.67
N GLU A 45 8.05 19.61 -5.92
CA GLU A 45 6.60 19.62 -6.06
C GLU A 45 6.11 18.70 -7.18
N ASP A 46 6.79 18.69 -8.33
CA ASP A 46 6.46 17.82 -9.46
C ASP A 46 6.61 16.33 -9.13
N GLN A 47 7.65 15.98 -8.36
CA GLN A 47 7.82 14.61 -7.87
C GLN A 47 6.71 14.24 -6.91
N ILE A 48 6.34 15.12 -5.96
CA ILE A 48 5.20 14.88 -5.07
C ILE A 48 3.90 14.71 -5.88
N ALA A 49 3.63 15.57 -6.86
CA ALA A 49 2.42 15.48 -7.68
C ALA A 49 2.35 14.16 -8.47
N ARG A 50 3.48 13.72 -9.04
CA ARG A 50 3.58 12.43 -9.73
C ARG A 50 3.31 11.25 -8.79
N ARG A 51 3.95 11.26 -7.61
CA ARG A 51 3.77 10.22 -6.58
C ARG A 51 2.34 10.17 -6.06
N VAL A 52 1.71 11.34 -5.86
CA VAL A 52 0.28 11.42 -5.52
C VAL A 52 -0.56 10.76 -6.62
N ASN A 53 -0.28 11.03 -7.89
CA ASN A 53 -1.03 10.41 -8.99
C ASN A 53 -0.91 8.88 -8.97
N LEU A 54 0.33 8.37 -8.88
CA LEU A 54 0.61 6.93 -8.83
C LEU A 54 -0.05 6.27 -7.61
N MET A 55 0.08 6.88 -6.42
CA MET A 55 -0.57 6.39 -5.20
C MET A 55 -2.08 6.38 -5.31
N VAL A 56 -2.70 7.41 -5.88
CA VAL A 56 -4.14 7.43 -6.16
C VAL A 56 -4.53 6.32 -7.14
N GLN A 57 -3.78 6.12 -8.24
CA GLN A 57 -4.08 5.04 -9.19
C GLN A 57 -3.94 3.66 -8.53
N SER A 58 -2.95 3.46 -7.67
CA SER A 58 -2.72 2.18 -6.99
C SER A 58 -3.87 1.79 -6.06
N GLN A 59 -4.64 2.76 -5.55
CA GLN A 59 -5.86 2.49 -4.76
C GLN A 59 -6.99 1.84 -5.57
N THR A 60 -6.87 1.73 -6.91
CA THR A 60 -7.84 1.00 -7.74
C THR A 60 -8.02 -0.44 -7.24
N PHE A 61 -6.92 -1.11 -6.90
CA PHE A 61 -6.96 -2.50 -6.45
C PHE A 61 -7.83 -2.66 -5.20
N VAL A 62 -7.56 -1.87 -4.15
CA VAL A 62 -8.26 -2.03 -2.85
C VAL A 62 -9.75 -1.72 -2.94
N ILE A 63 -10.16 -0.90 -3.91
CA ILE A 63 -11.55 -0.54 -4.15
C ILE A 63 -12.24 -1.55 -5.08
N MET A 64 -11.63 -1.90 -6.21
CA MET A 64 -12.27 -2.70 -7.26
C MET A 64 -12.26 -4.20 -6.98
N ARG A 65 -11.38 -4.67 -6.09
CA ARG A 65 -11.43 -6.06 -5.57
C ARG A 65 -12.70 -6.37 -4.77
N GLU A 66 -13.45 -5.33 -4.38
CA GLU A 66 -14.62 -5.46 -3.52
C GLU A 66 -15.87 -5.83 -4.31
N PRO A 67 -16.63 -6.87 -3.90
CA PRO A 67 -17.85 -7.28 -4.61
C PRO A 67 -18.88 -6.15 -4.74
N LEU A 68 -18.89 -5.24 -3.77
CA LEU A 68 -19.83 -4.13 -3.69
C LEU A 68 -19.49 -2.93 -4.58
N ALA A 69 -18.30 -2.88 -5.21
CA ALA A 69 -17.86 -1.73 -5.99
C ALA A 69 -18.88 -1.30 -7.06
N VAL A 70 -19.28 -2.24 -7.93
CA VAL A 70 -20.26 -1.99 -9.00
C VAL A 70 -21.66 -1.61 -8.48
N PRO A 71 -22.32 -2.41 -7.61
CA PRO A 71 -23.66 -2.06 -7.14
C PRO A 71 -23.68 -0.76 -6.30
N ALA A 72 -22.59 -0.45 -5.60
CA ALA A 72 -22.46 0.80 -4.85
C ALA A 72 -22.30 2.02 -5.76
N ALA A 73 -21.51 1.91 -6.83
CA ALA A 73 -21.36 2.99 -7.81
C ALA A 73 -22.72 3.30 -8.44
N LYS A 74 -23.46 2.26 -8.87
CA LYS A 74 -24.84 2.40 -9.36
C LYS A 74 -25.75 3.09 -8.37
N ARG A 75 -25.69 2.72 -7.09
CA ARG A 75 -26.54 3.30 -6.05
C ARG A 75 -26.22 4.76 -5.80
N ILE A 76 -24.93 5.08 -5.63
CA ILE A 76 -24.49 6.44 -5.32
C ILE A 76 -24.78 7.38 -6.47
N THR A 77 -24.45 6.99 -7.71
CA THR A 77 -24.60 7.89 -8.86
C THR A 77 -25.99 7.87 -9.49
N GLY A 78 -26.76 6.79 -9.29
CA GLY A 78 -28.03 6.56 -9.98
C GLY A 78 -29.30 6.88 -9.18
N ASP A 79 -29.24 6.93 -7.84
CA ASP A 79 -30.40 7.30 -7.01
C ASP A 79 -30.58 8.82 -6.98
N ARG A 80 -31.64 9.31 -7.64
CA ARG A 80 -31.97 10.75 -7.72
C ARG A 80 -32.17 11.40 -6.35
N LYS A 81 -32.81 10.72 -5.40
CA LYS A 81 -33.05 11.28 -4.05
C LYS A 81 -31.73 11.41 -3.31
N LEU A 82 -30.90 10.38 -3.39
CA LEU A 82 -29.58 10.39 -2.77
C LEU A 82 -28.66 11.46 -3.38
N GLN A 83 -28.65 11.58 -4.72
CA GLN A 83 -27.92 12.63 -5.44
C GLN A 83 -28.37 14.03 -5.01
N ALA A 84 -29.68 14.27 -4.88
CA ALA A 84 -30.19 15.55 -4.38
C ALA A 84 -29.69 15.88 -2.95
N ILE A 85 -29.58 14.86 -2.09
CA ILE A 85 -29.03 15.04 -0.73
C ILE A 85 -27.54 15.42 -0.79
N PHE A 86 -26.74 14.75 -1.64
CA PHE A 86 -25.33 15.10 -1.81
C PHE A 86 -25.14 16.53 -2.34
N GLN A 87 -25.94 16.94 -3.34
CA GLN A 87 -25.87 18.29 -3.89
C GLN A 87 -26.28 19.36 -2.87
N LEU A 88 -27.34 19.10 -2.09
CA LEU A 88 -27.76 20.01 -1.02
C LEU A 88 -26.69 20.12 0.08
N ALA A 89 -26.08 19.00 0.47
CA ALA A 89 -25.00 18.97 1.45
C ALA A 89 -23.77 19.75 0.94
N ALA A 90 -23.43 19.59 -0.35
CA ALA A 90 -22.34 20.31 -0.99
C ALA A 90 -22.60 21.83 -1.03
N ALA A 91 -23.79 22.24 -1.44
CA ALA A 91 -24.16 23.66 -1.49
C ALA A 91 -24.07 24.35 -0.11
N ARG A 92 -24.41 23.64 0.98
CA ARG A 92 -24.38 24.18 2.34
C ARG A 92 -22.99 24.21 2.96
N SER A 93 -22.23 23.13 2.78
CA SER A 93 -20.91 22.97 3.41
C SER A 93 -19.76 23.55 2.58
N ARG A 94 -19.98 23.79 1.28
CA ARG A 94 -18.95 24.08 0.27
C ARG A 94 -17.97 22.93 0.02
N VAL A 95 -18.19 21.75 0.61
CA VAL A 95 -17.45 20.52 0.28
C VAL A 95 -18.03 19.96 -1.03
N PRO A 96 -17.22 19.64 -2.06
CA PRO A 96 -17.74 19.15 -3.33
C PRO A 96 -18.56 17.86 -3.18
N ALA A 97 -19.72 17.79 -3.84
CA ALA A 97 -20.58 16.59 -3.82
C ALA A 97 -19.80 15.31 -4.17
N SER A 98 -18.89 15.41 -5.15
CA SER A 98 -18.02 14.30 -5.58
C SER A 98 -17.11 13.75 -4.47
N ILE A 99 -16.74 14.58 -3.48
CA ILE A 99 -15.94 14.14 -2.31
C ILE A 99 -16.85 13.44 -1.30
N ILE A 100 -18.01 14.03 -1.01
CA ILE A 100 -18.99 13.46 -0.07
C ILE A 100 -19.46 12.08 -0.56
N GLU A 101 -19.70 11.95 -1.87
CA GLU A 101 -20.02 10.69 -2.52
C GLU A 101 -18.90 9.66 -2.43
N ALA A 102 -17.65 10.07 -2.67
CA ALA A 102 -16.49 9.20 -2.59
C ALA A 102 -16.30 8.66 -1.16
N ILE A 103 -16.52 9.50 -0.14
CA ILE A 103 -16.53 9.08 1.26
C ILE A 103 -17.67 8.09 1.50
N ALA A 104 -18.91 8.41 1.10
CA ALA A 104 -20.05 7.49 1.25
C ALA A 104 -19.84 6.14 0.55
N TYR A 105 -19.12 6.14 -0.59
CA TYR A 105 -18.76 4.94 -1.33
C TYR A 105 -17.79 4.06 -0.55
N LEU A 106 -16.74 4.64 0.03
CA LEU A 106 -15.74 3.91 0.81
C LEU A 106 -16.26 3.46 2.17
N GLU A 107 -17.03 4.31 2.85
CA GLU A 107 -17.50 4.06 4.21
C GLU A 107 -18.56 2.95 4.27
N SER A 108 -19.51 2.96 3.33
CA SER A 108 -20.68 2.09 3.44
C SER A 108 -21.10 1.44 2.13
N TRP A 109 -20.36 1.65 1.04
CA TRP A 109 -20.79 1.27 -0.30
C TRP A 109 -22.16 1.89 -0.64
N GLY A 110 -22.43 3.10 -0.12
CA GLY A 110 -23.71 3.80 -0.21
C GLY A 110 -24.85 3.14 0.57
N ASN A 111 -24.59 2.32 1.59
CA ASN A 111 -25.63 1.62 2.35
C ASN A 111 -26.08 2.46 3.57
N PRO A 112 -27.32 2.99 3.59
CA PRO A 112 -27.82 3.80 4.70
C PRO A 112 -28.00 3.01 6.01
N ARG A 113 -28.03 1.68 5.93
CA ARG A 113 -28.20 0.79 7.08
C ARG A 113 -26.91 0.05 7.46
N ALA A 114 -25.76 0.45 6.92
CA ALA A 114 -24.49 -0.15 7.26
C ALA A 114 -24.22 -0.03 8.77
N GLN A 115 -23.73 -1.12 9.37
CA GLN A 115 -23.41 -1.20 10.78
C GLN A 115 -22.05 -1.88 10.92
N SER A 116 -21.10 -1.18 11.52
CA SER A 116 -19.80 -1.74 11.85
C SER A 116 -19.84 -2.41 13.23
N PRO A 117 -19.16 -3.56 13.42
CA PRO A 117 -18.90 -4.14 14.74
C PRO A 117 -18.20 -3.15 15.69
N SER A 118 -17.36 -2.25 15.16
CA SER A 118 -16.65 -1.24 15.96
C SER A 118 -17.53 -0.06 16.38
N GLY A 119 -18.80 0.01 15.95
CA GLY A 119 -19.77 1.02 16.40
C GLY A 119 -20.20 2.11 15.40
N PRO A 120 -19.42 2.48 14.36
CA PRO A 120 -19.87 3.33 13.26
C PRO A 120 -21.13 2.82 12.55
N ARG A 121 -21.98 3.75 12.10
CA ARG A 121 -23.26 3.42 11.44
C ARG A 121 -23.64 4.36 10.31
N GLY A 122 -24.46 3.84 9.42
CA GLY A 122 -25.10 4.60 8.36
C GLY A 122 -24.24 4.82 7.13
N ILE A 123 -24.76 5.60 6.18
CA ILE A 123 -24.12 5.79 4.88
C ILE A 123 -22.73 6.46 4.97
N MET A 124 -22.51 7.22 6.04
CA MET A 124 -21.27 7.95 6.31
C MET A 124 -20.42 7.31 7.42
N GLN A 125 -20.79 6.12 7.92
CA GLN A 125 -20.13 5.42 9.04
C GLN A 125 -19.75 6.34 10.22
N ILE A 126 -20.74 7.01 10.80
CA ILE A 126 -20.51 7.98 11.88
C ILE A 126 -20.47 7.23 13.22
N THR A 127 -19.45 7.47 14.04
CA THR A 127 -19.37 6.92 15.41
C THR A 127 -20.47 7.52 16.30
N HIS A 128 -20.67 7.00 17.51
CA HIS A 128 -21.62 7.63 18.43
C HIS A 128 -21.14 9.03 18.86
N ALA A 129 -19.88 9.16 19.27
CA ALA A 129 -19.34 10.43 19.76
C ALA A 129 -19.40 11.52 18.67
N THR A 130 -18.93 11.19 17.47
CA THR A 130 -18.96 12.09 16.32
C THR A 130 -20.40 12.47 15.92
N ALA A 131 -21.37 11.57 16.07
CA ALA A 131 -22.77 11.91 15.80
C ALA A 131 -23.28 13.02 16.75
N LEU A 132 -22.87 13.00 18.02
CA LEU A 132 -23.24 14.04 18.98
C LEU A 132 -22.58 15.39 18.62
N GLU A 133 -21.30 15.38 18.26
CA GLU A 133 -20.55 16.57 17.79
C GLU A 133 -21.19 17.17 16.53
N MET A 134 -21.66 16.31 15.63
CA MET A 134 -22.38 16.69 14.40
C MET A 134 -23.83 17.15 14.64
N GLY A 135 -24.33 17.11 15.88
CA GLY A 135 -25.71 17.46 16.22
C GLY A 135 -26.77 16.42 15.80
N LEU A 136 -26.36 15.18 15.53
CA LEU A 136 -27.26 14.06 15.23
C LEU A 136 -27.81 13.43 16.51
N HIS A 137 -29.08 13.00 16.49
CA HIS A 137 -29.70 12.36 17.65
C HIS A 137 -29.56 10.84 17.63
N VAL A 138 -28.95 10.28 18.67
CA VAL A 138 -28.91 8.84 18.96
C VAL A 138 -29.64 8.58 20.27
N VAL A 139 -30.95 8.30 20.19
CA VAL A 139 -31.82 8.17 21.35
C VAL A 139 -31.96 6.71 21.75
N ARG A 140 -31.55 6.42 22.99
CA ARG A 140 -31.76 5.14 23.66
C ARG A 140 -32.81 5.29 24.75
N GLN A 141 -33.86 4.47 24.70
CA GLN A 141 -34.87 4.39 25.76
C GLN A 141 -34.55 3.23 26.69
N VAL A 142 -34.64 3.50 27.99
CA VAL A 142 -34.52 2.47 29.01
C VAL A 142 -35.83 1.70 29.09
N ARG A 143 -35.74 0.38 28.99
CA ARG A 143 -36.85 -0.55 29.24
C ARG A 143 -36.48 -1.51 30.35
N TYR A 144 -37.49 -2.17 30.92
CA TYR A 144 -37.32 -3.15 31.98
C TYR A 144 -37.95 -4.46 31.54
N ARG A 145 -37.26 -5.57 31.74
CA ARG A 145 -37.85 -6.91 31.62
C ARG A 145 -37.75 -7.61 32.97
N THR A 146 -38.79 -8.35 33.33
CA THR A 146 -38.75 -9.19 34.53
C THR A 146 -38.11 -10.52 34.14
N VAL A 147 -37.00 -10.86 34.77
CA VAL A 147 -36.39 -12.19 34.66
C VAL A 147 -36.63 -12.97 35.95
N MET A 148 -36.83 -14.28 35.81
CA MET A 148 -36.91 -15.21 36.93
C MET A 148 -35.52 -15.79 37.16
N GLU A 149 -34.94 -15.54 38.32
CA GLU A 149 -33.60 -16.04 38.67
C GLU A 149 -33.71 -16.97 39.88
N ARG A 150 -33.06 -18.13 39.83
CA ARG A 150 -33.01 -19.06 40.98
C ARG A 150 -31.84 -18.65 41.87
N VAL A 151 -32.15 -18.02 42.99
CA VAL A 151 -31.15 -17.53 43.94
C VAL A 151 -31.19 -18.40 45.20
N ARG A 152 -30.02 -18.77 45.73
CA ARG A 152 -29.92 -19.43 47.04
C ARG A 152 -30.04 -18.36 48.12
N VAL A 153 -31.06 -18.49 48.96
CA VAL A 153 -31.28 -17.59 50.09
C VAL A 153 -31.44 -18.38 51.38
N PRO A 154 -30.88 -17.91 52.50
CA PRO A 154 -31.06 -18.57 53.79
C PRO A 154 -32.52 -18.50 54.23
N ASN A 155 -33.05 -19.62 54.71
CA ASN A 155 -34.37 -19.67 55.34
C ASN A 155 -34.29 -19.20 56.81
N ARG A 156 -35.42 -19.21 57.53
CA ARG A 156 -35.48 -18.81 58.96
C ARG A 156 -34.55 -19.64 59.88
N GLU A 157 -34.15 -20.84 59.46
CA GLU A 157 -33.21 -21.73 60.17
C GLU A 157 -31.75 -21.59 59.67
N LYS A 158 -31.42 -20.54 58.91
CA LYS A 158 -30.10 -20.31 58.28
C LYS A 158 -29.66 -21.38 57.26
N LYS A 159 -30.56 -22.26 56.78
CA LYS A 159 -30.26 -23.22 55.69
C LYS A 159 -30.48 -22.58 54.31
N LEU A 160 -29.55 -22.78 53.39
CA LEU A 160 -29.64 -22.25 52.02
C LEU A 160 -30.70 -23.01 51.22
N VAL A 161 -31.77 -22.31 50.81
CA VAL A 161 -32.85 -22.85 49.97
C VAL A 161 -32.89 -22.10 48.64
N THR A 162 -33.12 -22.81 47.54
CA THR A 162 -33.27 -22.18 46.22
C THR A 162 -34.65 -21.56 46.11
N ARG A 163 -34.72 -20.23 45.94
CA ARG A 163 -35.96 -19.52 45.65
C ARG A 163 -35.89 -18.87 44.27
N THR A 164 -36.99 -18.94 43.54
CA THR A 164 -37.14 -18.19 42.29
C THR A 164 -37.54 -16.77 42.62
N VAL A 165 -36.68 -15.81 42.31
CA VAL A 165 -36.88 -14.38 42.58
C VAL A 165 -37.19 -13.68 41.26
N ARG A 166 -38.20 -12.80 41.27
CA ARG A 166 -38.51 -11.88 40.17
C ARG A 166 -37.58 -10.68 40.26
N ARG A 167 -36.69 -10.51 39.28
CA ARG A 167 -35.80 -9.35 39.20
C ARG A 167 -36.14 -8.51 37.97
N ARG A 168 -36.38 -7.21 38.17
CA ARG A 168 -36.48 -6.26 37.04
C ARG A 168 -35.07 -5.95 36.55
N VAL A 169 -34.76 -6.38 35.34
CA VAL A 169 -33.49 -6.07 34.68
C VAL A 169 -33.69 -4.93 33.70
N ARG A 170 -32.90 -3.88 33.89
CA ARG A 170 -32.84 -2.72 32.99
C ARG A 170 -32.15 -3.14 31.70
N TYR A 171 -32.72 -2.79 30.55
CA TYR A 171 -32.06 -2.91 29.25
C TYR A 171 -32.30 -1.64 28.42
N SER A 172 -31.40 -1.35 27.49
CA SER A 172 -31.49 -0.18 26.61
C SER A 172 -31.96 -0.59 25.23
N VAL A 173 -32.94 0.11 24.69
CA VAL A 173 -33.42 -0.06 23.31
C VAL A 173 -33.11 1.20 22.52
N LEU A 174 -32.50 1.05 21.36
CA LEU A 174 -32.31 2.15 20.42
C LEU A 174 -33.66 2.50 19.78
N VAL A 175 -34.15 3.71 20.05
CA VAL A 175 -35.44 4.18 19.53
C VAL A 175 -35.25 5.03 18.29
N ARG A 176 -34.14 5.77 18.22
CA ARG A 176 -33.82 6.63 17.10
C ARG A 176 -32.32 6.71 16.91
N ASP A 177 -31.87 6.64 15.66
CA ASP A 177 -30.47 6.78 15.30
C ASP A 177 -30.38 7.56 13.99
N ASP A 178 -30.20 8.88 14.10
CA ASP A 178 -30.16 9.78 12.94
C ASP A 178 -29.05 9.43 11.94
N ARG A 179 -28.02 8.70 12.37
CA ARG A 179 -26.94 8.18 11.51
C ARG A 179 -27.46 7.28 10.39
N LEU A 180 -28.58 6.57 10.63
CA LEU A 180 -29.18 5.64 9.66
C LEU A 180 -30.03 6.34 8.59
N PHE A 181 -30.15 7.66 8.64
CA PHE A 181 -30.98 8.47 7.74
C PHE A 181 -30.09 9.37 6.86
N PRO A 182 -29.92 9.07 5.56
CA PRO A 182 -29.05 9.85 4.66
C PRO A 182 -29.30 11.35 4.67
N GLN A 183 -30.56 11.77 4.72
CA GLN A 183 -30.98 13.17 4.74
C GLN A 183 -30.52 13.94 5.99
N ARG A 184 -30.07 13.24 7.03
CA ARG A 184 -29.47 13.81 8.25
C ARG A 184 -27.96 13.56 8.27
N ALA A 185 -27.55 12.32 8.07
CA ALA A 185 -26.16 11.90 8.16
C ALA A 185 -25.25 12.58 7.12
N ILE A 186 -25.68 12.69 5.86
CA ILE A 186 -24.86 13.26 4.78
C ILE A 186 -24.62 14.76 4.99
N PRO A 187 -25.64 15.61 5.22
CA PRO A 187 -25.40 17.03 5.50
C PRO A 187 -24.55 17.26 6.75
N ALA A 188 -24.76 16.46 7.80
CA ALA A 188 -24.00 16.57 9.04
C ALA A 188 -22.52 16.21 8.83
N ALA A 189 -22.23 15.13 8.11
CA ALA A 189 -20.87 14.75 7.74
C ALA A 189 -20.18 15.80 6.85
N ALA A 190 -20.92 16.38 5.89
CA ALA A 190 -20.38 17.42 5.02
C ALA A 190 -20.03 18.70 5.79
N ASN A 191 -20.87 19.11 6.75
CA ASN A 191 -20.58 20.25 7.62
C ASN A 191 -19.40 19.97 8.55
N TYR A 192 -19.28 18.75 9.06
CA TYR A 192 -18.13 18.34 9.86
C TYR A 192 -16.83 18.37 9.05
N LEU A 193 -16.83 17.88 7.81
CA LEU A 193 -15.69 17.99 6.90
C LEU A 193 -15.29 19.45 6.67
N ALA A 194 -16.26 20.35 6.47
CA ALA A 194 -15.99 21.78 6.32
C ALA A 194 -15.38 22.40 7.59
N HIS A 195 -15.84 21.98 8.77
CA HIS A 195 -15.25 22.38 10.05
C HIS A 195 -13.80 21.89 10.18
N LEU A 196 -13.54 20.62 9.85
CA LEU A 196 -12.18 20.04 9.86
C LEU A 196 -11.25 20.75 8.87
N GLU A 197 -11.75 21.11 7.68
CA GLU A 197 -11.01 21.86 6.67
C GLU A 197 -10.58 23.24 7.20
N GLN A 198 -11.47 23.94 7.91
CA GLN A 198 -11.13 25.20 8.58
C GLN A 198 -10.14 24.99 9.72
N LYS A 199 -10.31 23.93 10.52
CA LYS A 199 -9.48 23.64 11.69
C LYS A 199 -8.03 23.29 11.31
N PHE A 200 -7.84 22.47 10.29
CA PHE A 200 -6.53 21.95 9.91
C PHE A 200 -5.90 22.65 8.68
N GLY A 201 -6.61 23.58 8.05
CA GLY A 201 -6.08 24.44 6.99
C GLY A 201 -5.99 23.78 5.60
N GLY A 202 -6.57 22.60 5.42
CA GLY A 202 -6.53 21.87 4.14
C GLY A 202 -7.62 20.79 4.05
N ARG A 203 -8.19 20.62 2.85
CA ARG A 203 -9.23 19.60 2.61
C ARG A 203 -8.68 18.18 2.66
N ASP A 204 -7.43 17.99 2.26
CA ASP A 204 -6.72 16.73 2.40
C ASP A 204 -6.62 16.32 3.89
N TRP A 205 -6.22 17.25 4.75
CA TRP A 205 -6.20 17.05 6.20
C TRP A 205 -7.60 16.82 6.79
N ALA A 206 -8.62 17.51 6.29
CA ALA A 206 -10.00 17.27 6.71
C ALA A 206 -10.47 15.85 6.39
N ILE A 207 -10.16 15.37 5.18
CA ILE A 207 -10.47 14.00 4.75
C ILE A 207 -9.69 13.00 5.61
N PHE A 208 -8.40 13.25 5.87
CA PHE A 208 -7.60 12.40 6.75
C PHE A 208 -8.15 12.37 8.19
N ALA A 209 -8.57 13.52 8.73
CA ALA A 209 -9.16 13.65 10.06
C ALA A 209 -10.50 12.94 10.20
N TYR A 210 -11.31 12.92 9.14
CA TYR A 210 -12.57 12.20 9.11
C TYR A 210 -12.40 10.71 9.45
N HIS A 211 -11.27 10.11 9.05
CA HIS A 211 -10.98 8.70 9.30
C HIS A 211 -10.06 8.48 10.50
N CYS A 212 -8.96 9.24 10.62
CA CYS A 212 -7.97 9.00 11.67
C CYS A 212 -8.39 9.58 13.05
N GLY A 213 -9.31 10.55 13.04
CA GLY A 213 -9.67 11.35 14.20
C GLY A 213 -8.74 12.55 14.40
N GLU A 214 -9.23 13.58 15.10
CA GLU A 214 -8.56 14.89 15.24
C GLU A 214 -7.24 14.84 16.01
N GLY A 215 -7.13 13.97 17.02
CA GLY A 215 -5.89 13.76 17.78
C GLY A 215 -4.76 13.23 16.90
N CYS A 216 -5.05 12.18 16.12
CA CYS A 216 -4.10 11.63 15.14
C CYS A 216 -3.63 12.68 14.13
N VAL A 217 -4.56 13.50 13.61
CA VAL A 217 -4.18 14.55 12.64
C VAL A 217 -3.34 15.65 13.28
N SER A 218 -3.64 16.02 14.52
CA SER A 218 -2.84 17.04 15.22
C SER A 218 -1.39 16.59 15.38
N GLU A 219 -1.18 15.34 15.82
CA GLU A 219 0.15 14.73 15.91
C GLU A 219 0.85 14.66 14.54
N MET A 220 0.18 14.14 13.52
CA MET A 220 0.75 13.99 12.18
C MET A 220 1.12 15.32 11.53
N LEU A 221 0.28 16.34 11.72
CA LEU A 221 0.52 17.69 11.20
C LEU A 221 1.75 18.31 11.86
N ASP A 222 1.91 18.14 13.17
CA ASP A 222 3.06 18.64 13.91
C ASP A 222 4.36 17.90 13.56
N LEU A 223 4.31 16.58 13.38
CA LEU A 223 5.44 15.80 12.85
C LEU A 223 5.82 16.27 11.43
N THR A 224 4.83 16.50 10.56
CA THR A 224 5.07 16.94 9.17
C THR A 224 5.67 18.34 9.12
N ARG A 225 5.25 19.26 10.01
CA ARG A 225 5.84 20.61 10.11
C ARG A 225 7.31 20.60 10.51
N ARG A 226 7.73 19.59 11.29
CA ARG A 226 9.11 19.40 11.75
C ARG A 226 9.95 18.56 10.78
N ALA A 227 9.31 17.89 9.82
CA ALA A 227 9.98 16.98 8.90
C ALA A 227 10.96 17.73 7.99
N ARG A 228 12.14 17.13 7.81
CA ARG A 228 13.15 17.57 6.85
C ARG A 228 12.59 17.49 5.43
N GLY A 229 12.85 18.52 4.63
CA GLY A 229 12.44 18.58 3.22
C GLY A 229 11.00 19.03 2.98
N VAL A 230 10.26 19.44 4.02
CA VAL A 230 8.88 19.95 3.89
C VAL A 230 8.85 21.48 4.08
N PRO A 231 8.45 22.25 3.04
CA PRO A 231 8.25 23.70 3.19
C PRO A 231 7.12 24.03 4.17
N LYS A 232 7.29 25.09 4.98
CA LYS A 232 6.34 25.47 6.05
C LYS A 232 4.94 25.82 5.54
N ASP A 233 4.85 26.30 4.31
CA ASP A 233 3.62 26.67 3.60
C ASP A 233 3.02 25.50 2.80
N GLN A 234 3.68 24.34 2.76
CA GLN A 234 3.28 23.17 1.97
C GLN A 234 3.03 21.92 2.82
N VAL A 235 2.57 22.09 4.06
CA VAL A 235 2.27 20.98 4.97
C VAL A 235 0.96 20.31 4.53
N THR A 236 1.06 19.32 3.66
CA THR A 236 -0.06 18.56 3.08
C THR A 236 0.00 17.09 3.48
N VAL A 237 -1.11 16.36 3.34
CA VAL A 237 -1.14 14.90 3.55
C VAL A 237 -0.17 14.18 2.60
N ALA A 238 0.00 14.69 1.38
CA ALA A 238 0.97 14.16 0.43
C ALA A 238 2.40 14.28 0.95
N ARG A 239 2.78 15.46 1.47
CA ARG A 239 4.10 15.68 2.06
C ARG A 239 4.29 14.85 3.32
N MET A 240 3.28 14.78 4.19
CA MET A 240 3.28 13.89 5.35
C MET A 240 3.63 12.45 4.96
N PHE A 241 2.94 11.93 3.94
CA PHE A 241 3.14 10.55 3.50
C PHE A 241 4.48 10.32 2.81
N PHE A 242 4.84 11.15 1.83
CA PHE A 242 6.00 10.90 0.97
C PHE A 242 7.33 11.39 1.54
N SER A 243 7.31 12.27 2.55
CA SER A 243 8.53 12.67 3.26
C SER A 243 8.88 11.72 4.42
N ALA A 244 7.97 10.83 4.82
CA ALA A 244 8.25 9.82 5.83
C ALA A 244 9.31 8.82 5.33
N SER A 245 10.36 8.64 6.13
CA SER A 245 11.48 7.75 5.82
C SER A 245 12.15 7.29 7.11
N PRO A 246 12.57 6.01 7.20
CA PRO A 246 13.32 5.52 8.35
C PRO A 246 14.67 6.26 8.53
N VAL A 247 15.21 6.88 7.47
CA VAL A 247 16.51 7.56 7.48
C VAL A 247 16.39 9.05 7.85
N TRP A 248 15.46 9.77 7.21
CA TRP A 248 15.45 11.24 7.30
C TRP A 248 14.42 11.81 8.27
N ASN A 249 13.30 11.09 8.47
CA ASN A 249 12.12 11.57 9.20
C ASN A 249 11.54 10.44 10.05
N ARG A 250 12.38 9.88 10.93
CA ARG A 250 12.09 8.66 11.71
C ARG A 250 10.81 8.73 12.53
N GLU A 251 10.62 9.78 13.34
CA GLU A 251 9.41 9.95 14.17
C GLU A 251 8.14 9.95 13.32
N LEU A 252 8.17 10.64 12.17
CA LEU A 252 7.03 10.70 11.25
C LEU A 252 6.78 9.33 10.60
N TYR A 253 7.84 8.63 10.21
CA TYR A 253 7.75 7.28 9.67
C TYR A 253 7.11 6.30 10.66
N GLU A 254 7.57 6.27 11.92
CA GLU A 254 7.02 5.40 12.96
C GLU A 254 5.56 5.73 13.29
N ALA A 255 5.21 7.01 13.33
CA ALA A 255 3.83 7.44 13.49
C ALA A 255 2.94 6.93 12.34
N ILE A 256 3.40 7.03 11.09
CA ILE A 256 2.67 6.49 9.93
C ILE A 256 2.49 4.99 10.06
N GLN A 257 3.56 4.24 10.39
CA GLN A 257 3.47 2.78 10.56
C GLN A 257 2.47 2.40 11.65
N THR A 258 2.46 3.12 12.77
CA THR A 258 1.47 2.92 13.84
C THR A 258 0.03 3.08 13.34
N GLN A 259 -0.24 4.12 12.55
CA GLN A 259 -1.58 4.34 11.99
C GLN A 259 -1.91 3.38 10.82
N MET A 260 -0.91 2.88 10.10
CA MET A 260 -1.11 1.82 9.10
C MET A 260 -1.60 0.53 9.76
N LEU A 261 -0.94 0.11 10.84
CA LEU A 261 -1.30 -1.10 11.59
C LEU A 261 -2.69 -1.00 12.23
N ARG A 262 -3.11 0.21 12.61
CA ARG A 262 -4.43 0.45 13.22
C ARG A 262 -5.57 0.22 12.23
N ASP A 263 -5.56 0.96 11.11
CA ASP A 263 -6.70 1.01 10.19
C ASP A 263 -6.35 1.56 8.78
N TYR A 264 -5.06 1.65 8.41
CA TYR A 264 -4.60 2.22 7.15
C TYR A 264 -5.03 3.69 6.92
N SER A 265 -5.26 4.45 8.00
CA SER A 265 -5.61 5.88 7.92
C SER A 265 -4.73 6.69 6.96
N PRO A 266 -3.39 6.55 6.93
CA PRO A 266 -2.54 7.39 6.09
C PRO A 266 -2.83 7.27 4.58
N THR A 267 -3.48 6.19 4.14
CA THR A 267 -3.91 6.02 2.74
C THR A 267 -5.28 6.63 2.42
N TYR A 268 -6.06 7.03 3.43
CA TYR A 268 -7.49 7.31 3.27
C TYR A 268 -7.78 8.46 2.30
N TRP A 269 -7.00 9.56 2.37
CA TRP A 269 -7.14 10.66 1.42
C TRP A 269 -6.94 10.20 -0.04
N PHE A 270 -5.92 9.40 -0.31
CA PHE A 270 -5.67 8.83 -1.64
C PHE A 270 -6.81 7.90 -2.07
N ARG A 271 -7.36 7.10 -1.16
CA ARG A 271 -8.53 6.25 -1.42
C ARG A 271 -9.75 7.08 -1.81
N VAL A 272 -10.02 8.19 -1.12
CA VAL A 272 -11.13 9.12 -1.44
C VAL A 272 -10.90 9.78 -2.81
N MET A 273 -9.67 10.21 -3.12
CA MET A 273 -9.35 10.76 -4.43
C MET A 273 -9.58 9.73 -5.54
N ARG A 274 -9.22 8.46 -5.30
CA ARG A 274 -9.45 7.40 -6.28
C ARG A 274 -10.92 7.05 -6.43
N ALA A 275 -11.65 6.90 -5.32
CA ALA A 275 -13.09 6.67 -5.34
C ALA A 275 -13.83 7.77 -6.11
N ARG A 276 -13.41 9.03 -5.96
CA ARG A 276 -13.94 10.16 -6.75
C ARG A 276 -13.74 9.96 -8.25
N GLN A 277 -12.52 9.60 -8.68
CA GLN A 277 -12.22 9.32 -10.09
C GLN A 277 -13.06 8.15 -10.62
N LEU A 278 -13.21 7.09 -9.82
CA LEU A 278 -13.96 5.90 -10.19
C LEU A 278 -15.47 6.17 -10.32
N LEU A 279 -16.06 6.95 -9.40
CA LEU A 279 -17.47 7.36 -9.53
C LEU A 279 -17.69 8.27 -10.74
N SER A 280 -16.73 9.15 -11.05
CA SER A 280 -16.75 9.92 -12.30
C SER A 280 -16.67 9.02 -13.53
N LEU A 281 -15.79 8.01 -13.53
CA LEU A 281 -15.70 7.01 -14.60
C LEU A 281 -17.02 6.25 -14.78
N TYR A 282 -17.67 5.84 -13.68
CA TYR A 282 -18.96 5.15 -13.76
C TYR A 282 -20.05 6.01 -14.38
N ARG A 283 -20.13 7.31 -14.00
CA ARG A 283 -21.09 8.25 -14.58
C ARG A 283 -20.89 8.47 -16.07
N ASN A 284 -19.64 8.71 -16.46
CA ASN A 284 -19.35 9.14 -17.82
C ASN A 284 -19.22 7.94 -18.76
N HIS A 285 -18.58 6.86 -18.31
CA HIS A 285 -18.17 5.71 -19.14
C HIS A 285 -18.42 4.39 -18.38
N PRO A 286 -19.68 4.02 -18.11
CA PRO A 286 -20.02 2.88 -17.26
C PRO A 286 -19.44 1.55 -17.77
N ALA A 287 -19.36 1.35 -19.09
CA ALA A 287 -18.74 0.15 -19.67
C ALA A 287 -17.25 0.02 -19.29
N ARG A 288 -16.49 1.12 -19.29
CA ARG A 288 -15.08 1.12 -18.87
C ARG A 288 -14.95 0.82 -17.37
N PHE A 289 -15.84 1.37 -16.54
CA PHE A 289 -15.86 1.03 -15.12
C PHE A 289 -16.14 -0.46 -14.89
N LEU A 290 -17.10 -1.04 -15.61
CA LEU A 290 -17.44 -2.46 -15.49
C LEU A 290 -16.30 -3.37 -15.94
N SER A 291 -15.61 -3.00 -17.04
CA SER A 291 -14.41 -3.70 -17.51
C SER A 291 -13.29 -3.63 -16.46
N LEU A 292 -13.04 -2.46 -15.88
CA LEU A 292 -12.06 -2.29 -14.80
C LEU A 292 -12.44 -3.11 -13.56
N ALA A 293 -13.71 -3.10 -13.15
CA ALA A 293 -14.16 -3.90 -12.01
C ALA A 293 -14.03 -5.41 -12.27
N ALA A 294 -14.24 -5.86 -13.51
CA ALA A 294 -14.01 -7.25 -13.90
C ALA A 294 -12.52 -7.61 -13.86
N GLU A 295 -11.65 -6.69 -14.28
CA GLU A 295 -10.19 -6.90 -14.28
C GLU A 295 -9.64 -7.17 -12.87
N TYR A 296 -10.17 -6.49 -11.86
CA TYR A 296 -9.70 -6.56 -10.47
C TYR A 296 -10.47 -7.56 -9.59
N ARG A 297 -11.42 -8.31 -10.17
CA ARG A 297 -12.09 -9.42 -9.48
C ARG A 297 -11.25 -10.67 -9.55
N THR A 298 -11.27 -11.46 -8.48
CA THR A 298 -10.76 -12.83 -8.53
C THR A 298 -11.80 -13.74 -9.18
N GLU A 299 -11.32 -14.71 -9.95
CA GLU A 299 -12.12 -15.79 -10.52
C GLU A 299 -12.42 -16.87 -9.46
N VAL A 300 -11.77 -16.81 -8.30
CA VAL A 300 -11.94 -17.79 -7.23
C VAL A 300 -13.25 -17.54 -6.47
N THR A 301 -14.17 -18.49 -6.57
CA THR A 301 -15.40 -18.54 -5.78
C THR A 301 -15.19 -19.30 -4.48
N GLY A 302 -15.75 -18.81 -3.38
CA GLY A 302 -15.76 -19.52 -2.10
C GLY A 302 -16.66 -20.75 -2.13
N ALA A 303 -16.63 -21.55 -1.06
CA ALA A 303 -17.38 -22.81 -0.94
C ALA A 303 -18.90 -22.68 -1.20
N ASN A 304 -19.45 -21.46 -1.09
CA ASN A 304 -20.86 -21.16 -1.27
C ASN A 304 -21.19 -20.56 -2.65
N GLY A 305 -20.26 -20.60 -3.61
CA GLY A 305 -20.40 -19.98 -4.94
C GLY A 305 -20.31 -18.45 -4.94
N ILE A 306 -20.02 -17.83 -3.80
CA ILE A 306 -19.85 -16.38 -3.67
C ILE A 306 -18.42 -16.01 -4.10
N PRO A 307 -18.24 -15.06 -5.05
CA PRO A 307 -16.92 -14.57 -5.42
C PRO A 307 -16.15 -14.08 -4.18
N LEU A 308 -14.94 -14.60 -3.97
CA LEU A 308 -14.10 -14.14 -2.88
C LEU A 308 -13.53 -12.76 -3.22
N ARG A 309 -13.03 -12.06 -2.20
CA ARG A 309 -12.21 -10.87 -2.39
C ARG A 309 -10.82 -11.32 -2.80
N ALA A 310 -10.28 -10.83 -3.92
CA ALA A 310 -8.89 -11.11 -4.32
C ALA A 310 -7.96 -10.72 -3.16
N PRO A 311 -7.10 -11.58 -2.60
CA PRO A 311 -6.40 -11.29 -1.34
C PRO A 311 -5.34 -10.19 -1.45
N HIS A 312 -4.63 -10.11 -2.58
CA HIS A 312 -3.54 -9.15 -2.84
C HIS A 312 -3.40 -8.82 -4.33
N ARG A 313 -2.56 -7.83 -4.66
CA ARG A 313 -2.39 -7.31 -6.03
C ARG A 313 -1.83 -8.35 -6.99
N LEU A 314 -0.90 -9.18 -6.54
CA LEU A 314 -0.32 -10.23 -7.39
C LEU A 314 -1.40 -11.19 -7.91
N THR A 315 -2.46 -11.49 -7.14
CA THR A 315 -3.56 -12.36 -7.61
C THR A 315 -4.30 -11.80 -8.83
N VAL A 316 -4.33 -10.47 -9.00
CA VAL A 316 -5.02 -9.83 -10.13
C VAL A 316 -4.07 -9.48 -11.27
N TRP A 317 -2.77 -9.32 -11.00
CA TRP A 317 -1.76 -9.01 -12.02
C TRP A 317 -1.16 -10.26 -12.67
N LEU A 318 -1.24 -11.40 -12.00
CA LEU A 318 -0.73 -12.67 -12.50
C LEU A 318 -1.91 -13.53 -12.92
N LYS A 319 -2.55 -13.13 -14.01
CA LYS A 319 -3.69 -13.87 -14.58
C LYS A 319 -3.22 -15.08 -15.37
N HIS A 320 -4.16 -15.99 -15.64
CA HIS A 320 -3.92 -17.17 -16.47
C HIS A 320 -3.31 -16.79 -17.85
N ASP A 321 -3.72 -15.65 -18.41
CA ASP A 321 -3.26 -15.18 -19.73
C ASP A 321 -1.88 -14.51 -19.69
N ASP A 322 -1.37 -14.15 -18.51
CA ASP A 322 -0.02 -13.61 -18.29
C ASP A 322 1.04 -14.71 -18.06
N ARG A 323 0.65 -15.99 -18.16
CA ARG A 323 1.58 -17.11 -18.00
C ARG A 323 2.57 -17.15 -19.16
N LEU A 324 3.85 -16.91 -18.89
CA LEU A 324 4.91 -17.17 -19.87
C LEU A 324 4.97 -18.65 -20.29
N PHE A 325 4.58 -19.56 -19.39
CA PHE A 325 4.55 -21.01 -19.58
C PHE A 325 3.21 -21.62 -19.10
N PRO A 326 2.39 -22.15 -20.02
CA PRO A 326 1.15 -22.88 -19.72
C PRO A 326 1.34 -24.15 -18.87
N THR A 327 2.42 -24.90 -19.06
CA THR A 327 2.68 -26.20 -18.40
C THR A 327 4.08 -26.26 -17.76
N SER A 328 4.27 -27.18 -16.81
CA SER A 328 5.60 -27.40 -16.20
C SER A 328 6.62 -27.93 -17.21
N ASP A 329 6.18 -28.73 -18.18
CA ASP A 329 7.05 -29.24 -19.25
C ASP A 329 7.50 -28.12 -20.19
N GLU A 330 6.62 -27.15 -20.47
CA GLU A 330 6.97 -25.94 -21.23
C GLU A 330 7.87 -24.98 -20.44
N LEU A 331 7.76 -24.93 -19.12
CA LEU A 331 8.71 -24.19 -18.28
C LEU A 331 10.11 -24.80 -18.42
N VAL A 332 10.24 -26.12 -18.28
CA VAL A 332 11.52 -26.82 -18.36
C VAL A 332 12.12 -26.74 -19.77
N SER A 333 11.32 -26.94 -20.81
CA SER A 333 11.78 -26.93 -22.22
C SER A 333 11.92 -25.53 -22.83
N GLY A 334 11.12 -24.57 -22.38
CA GLY A 334 11.05 -23.19 -22.90
C GLY A 334 11.87 -22.17 -22.11
N ALA A 335 12.38 -22.53 -20.93
CA ALA A 335 13.23 -21.67 -20.08
C ALA A 335 14.34 -20.98 -20.88
N ALA A 336 15.02 -21.71 -21.77
CA ALA A 336 16.11 -21.21 -22.59
C ALA A 336 15.75 -20.07 -23.58
N THR A 337 14.46 -19.80 -23.81
CA THR A 337 14.01 -18.79 -24.81
C THR A 337 13.42 -17.52 -24.20
N LYS A 338 12.91 -17.58 -22.96
CA LYS A 338 12.18 -16.46 -22.32
C LYS A 338 12.67 -16.12 -20.91
N LEU A 339 13.47 -17.00 -20.30
CA LEU A 339 14.07 -16.77 -18.98
C LEU A 339 15.57 -16.54 -19.15
N VAL A 340 16.15 -15.86 -18.17
CA VAL A 340 17.58 -15.58 -18.10
C VAL A 340 18.08 -15.96 -16.72
N LYS A 341 19.35 -16.38 -16.64
CA LYS A 341 20.00 -16.75 -15.38
C LYS A 341 20.14 -15.51 -14.50
N ALA A 342 19.74 -15.62 -13.24
CA ALA A 342 19.91 -14.56 -12.27
C ALA A 342 21.39 -14.35 -11.94
N PHE A 343 21.78 -13.10 -11.66
CA PHE A 343 23.13 -12.80 -11.20
C PHE A 343 23.37 -13.38 -9.80
N ASN A 344 24.56 -13.89 -9.52
CA ASN A 344 24.93 -14.37 -8.19
C ASN A 344 26.28 -13.77 -7.75
N ARG A 345 26.26 -12.49 -7.36
CA ARG A 345 27.41 -11.77 -6.80
C ARG A 345 26.92 -10.95 -5.59
N PRO A 346 26.76 -11.56 -4.40
CA PRO A 346 26.10 -10.91 -3.26
C PRO A 346 26.70 -9.56 -2.87
N ALA A 347 28.04 -9.47 -2.83
CA ALA A 347 28.74 -8.22 -2.52
C ALA A 347 28.47 -7.10 -3.54
N TYR A 348 28.15 -7.42 -4.79
CA TYR A 348 27.93 -6.43 -5.85
C TYR A 348 26.45 -6.10 -6.05
N PHE A 349 25.56 -7.11 -6.09
CA PHE A 349 24.13 -6.90 -6.34
C PHE A 349 23.28 -6.78 -5.08
N GLY A 350 23.83 -7.08 -3.90
CA GLY A 350 23.10 -6.98 -2.63
C GLY A 350 22.10 -8.12 -2.37
N TYR A 351 22.17 -9.21 -3.12
CA TYR A 351 21.36 -10.40 -2.91
C TYR A 351 22.13 -11.69 -3.23
N ALA A 352 21.76 -12.80 -2.59
CA ALA A 352 22.34 -14.12 -2.79
C ALA A 352 21.27 -15.12 -3.27
N LEU A 353 21.67 -16.07 -4.12
CA LEU A 353 20.77 -17.13 -4.59
C LEU A 353 20.95 -18.39 -3.72
N GLU A 354 20.00 -18.64 -2.83
CA GLU A 354 19.90 -19.87 -2.03
C GLU A 354 18.88 -20.83 -2.66
N ILE A 355 19.07 -21.07 -3.97
CA ILE A 355 18.17 -21.87 -4.80
C ILE A 355 18.84 -23.22 -5.06
N ASN A 356 18.22 -24.31 -4.61
CA ASN A 356 18.74 -25.68 -4.77
C ASN A 356 20.16 -25.87 -4.18
N PRO A 357 20.29 -25.91 -2.84
CA PRO A 357 21.60 -25.99 -2.16
C PRO A 357 22.39 -27.29 -2.44
N GLN A 358 21.78 -28.30 -3.10
CA GLN A 358 22.41 -29.59 -3.39
C GLN A 358 23.04 -29.69 -4.80
N GLY A 359 22.99 -28.64 -5.62
CA GLY A 359 23.80 -28.54 -6.85
C GLY A 359 23.50 -29.57 -7.95
N GLN A 360 22.28 -30.15 -7.97
CA GLN A 360 21.87 -31.06 -9.04
C GLN A 360 21.77 -30.31 -10.39
N HIS A 361 22.56 -30.74 -11.38
CA HIS A 361 22.64 -30.10 -12.70
C HIS A 361 21.29 -30.05 -13.44
N ASP A 362 20.40 -31.02 -13.18
CA ASP A 362 19.09 -31.11 -13.82
C ASP A 362 18.09 -30.00 -13.38
N LEU A 363 18.49 -29.14 -12.44
CA LEU A 363 17.65 -28.09 -11.84
C LEU A 363 18.22 -26.67 -12.05
N GLU A 364 19.18 -26.47 -12.96
CA GLU A 364 19.77 -25.14 -13.21
C GLU A 364 18.73 -24.09 -13.63
N TYR A 365 17.65 -24.50 -14.30
CA TYR A 365 16.55 -23.62 -14.71
C TYR A 365 15.83 -22.95 -13.53
N LEU A 366 15.92 -23.51 -12.31
CA LEU A 366 15.35 -22.90 -11.10
C LEU A 366 16.02 -21.56 -10.73
N SER A 367 17.26 -21.36 -11.18
CA SER A 367 18.01 -20.10 -11.02
C SER A 367 17.69 -19.05 -12.09
N GLN A 368 16.68 -19.29 -12.92
CA GLN A 368 16.27 -18.40 -14.00
C GLN A 368 14.95 -17.70 -13.69
N ALA A 369 14.78 -16.50 -14.21
CA ALA A 369 13.51 -15.78 -14.18
C ALA A 369 13.39 -14.88 -15.42
N SER A 370 12.24 -14.21 -15.57
CA SER A 370 12.11 -13.19 -16.61
C SER A 370 13.08 -12.02 -16.34
N PRO A 371 13.55 -11.32 -17.39
CA PRO A 371 14.38 -10.12 -17.22
C PRO A 371 13.73 -9.08 -16.30
N ALA A 372 12.40 -8.90 -16.38
CA ALA A 372 11.67 -7.99 -15.50
C ALA A 372 11.73 -8.43 -14.02
N ALA A 373 11.62 -9.73 -13.71
CA ALA A 373 11.72 -10.23 -12.35
C ALA A 373 13.13 -10.03 -11.76
N ILE A 374 14.18 -10.34 -12.52
CA ILE A 374 15.56 -10.12 -12.07
C ILE A 374 15.86 -8.63 -11.92
N GLY A 375 15.40 -7.79 -12.85
CA GLY A 375 15.52 -6.35 -12.72
C GLY A 375 14.79 -5.80 -11.50
N THR A 376 13.62 -6.35 -11.15
CA THR A 376 12.87 -6.00 -9.94
C THR A 376 13.65 -6.35 -8.68
N LEU A 377 14.14 -7.59 -8.58
CA LEU A 377 14.98 -8.07 -7.49
C LEU A 377 16.23 -7.18 -7.31
N THR A 378 16.94 -6.94 -8.41
CA THR A 378 18.17 -6.14 -8.41
C THR A 378 17.89 -4.70 -7.96
N TYR A 379 16.77 -4.12 -8.40
CA TYR A 379 16.37 -2.76 -7.98
C TYR A 379 16.03 -2.69 -6.49
N ILE A 380 15.31 -3.68 -5.95
CA ILE A 380 14.97 -3.74 -4.52
C ILE A 380 16.23 -3.87 -3.67
N ALA A 381 17.14 -4.78 -4.03
CA ALA A 381 18.40 -4.96 -3.33
C ALA A 381 19.25 -3.67 -3.36
N PHE A 382 19.32 -3.01 -4.52
CA PHE A 382 19.99 -1.72 -4.67
C PHE A 382 19.39 -0.63 -3.76
N GLU A 383 18.07 -0.39 -3.79
CA GLU A 383 17.46 0.67 -2.98
C GLU A 383 17.51 0.35 -1.48
N THR A 384 17.47 -0.93 -1.11
CA THR A 384 17.60 -1.38 0.29
C THR A 384 19.01 -1.12 0.81
N ARG A 385 20.03 -1.51 0.04
CA ARG A 385 21.43 -1.21 0.36
C ARG A 385 21.71 0.29 0.41
N ARG A 386 21.14 1.04 -0.51
CA ARG A 386 21.30 2.50 -0.55
C ARG A 386 20.70 3.20 0.67
N LEU A 387 19.60 2.68 1.24
CA LEU A 387 19.06 3.14 2.51
C LEU A 387 19.94 2.74 3.69
N TRP A 388 20.50 1.53 3.65
CA TRP A 388 21.45 1.05 4.66
C TRP A 388 22.66 1.95 4.73
N ASP A 389 23.29 2.26 3.59
CA ASP A 389 24.44 3.18 3.52
C ASP A 389 24.11 4.57 4.10
N ALA A 390 22.87 5.02 3.96
CA ALA A 390 22.43 6.31 4.50
C ALA A 390 22.22 6.30 6.03
N LEU A 391 21.99 5.14 6.65
CA LEU A 391 21.89 4.95 8.11
C LEU A 391 23.22 4.56 8.76
N ASN A 392 24.03 3.78 8.05
CA ASN A 392 25.19 3.09 8.57
C ASN A 392 26.41 4.01 8.71
N LEU A 393 26.38 4.83 9.76
CA LEU A 393 27.47 5.74 10.12
C LEU A 393 28.76 5.02 10.57
N GLN A 394 28.70 3.70 10.80
CA GLN A 394 29.79 2.89 11.35
C GLN A 394 30.51 2.02 10.31
N GLY A 395 30.04 2.00 9.05
CA GLY A 395 30.71 1.28 7.96
C GLY A 395 30.56 -0.25 8.04
N GLU A 396 29.50 -0.76 8.69
CA GLU A 396 29.18 -2.19 8.68
C GLU A 396 28.78 -2.70 7.28
N ASN A 397 28.98 -4.00 7.03
CA ASN A 397 28.62 -4.58 5.73
C ASN A 397 27.10 -4.75 5.62
N PHE A 398 26.55 -4.46 4.44
CA PHE A 398 25.16 -4.77 4.11
C PHE A 398 24.94 -6.28 4.03
N HIS A 399 23.95 -6.79 4.75
CA HIS A 399 23.53 -8.19 4.67
C HIS A 399 22.76 -8.43 3.35
N PRO A 400 23.26 -9.29 2.43
CA PRO A 400 22.58 -9.56 1.17
C PRO A 400 21.20 -10.18 1.40
N LEU A 401 20.22 -9.82 0.56
CA LEU A 401 18.89 -10.41 0.59
C LEU A 401 18.94 -11.85 0.08
N GLU A 402 18.36 -12.80 0.81
CA GLU A 402 18.36 -14.21 0.44
C GLU A 402 17.20 -14.54 -0.50
N VAL A 403 17.51 -14.99 -1.72
CA VAL A 403 16.53 -15.39 -2.73
C VAL A 403 16.38 -16.91 -2.68
N THR A 404 15.22 -17.39 -2.27
CA THR A 404 14.96 -18.83 -2.09
C THR A 404 14.18 -19.46 -3.25
N SER A 405 13.54 -18.65 -4.07
CA SER A 405 12.78 -19.13 -5.23
C SER A 405 12.73 -18.07 -6.34
N LEU A 406 12.88 -18.51 -7.59
CA LEU A 406 12.56 -17.71 -8.78
C LEU A 406 11.42 -18.41 -9.53
N VAL A 407 11.75 -19.45 -10.30
CA VAL A 407 10.75 -20.34 -10.93
C VAL A 407 10.65 -21.66 -10.17
N ALA A 408 9.43 -22.19 -10.09
CA ALA A 408 9.16 -23.47 -9.43
C ALA A 408 8.18 -24.33 -10.26
N PRO A 409 8.47 -25.63 -10.49
CA PRO A 409 7.67 -26.51 -11.34
C PRO A 409 6.37 -26.99 -10.66
N GLN A 410 6.33 -27.11 -9.33
CA GLN A 410 5.22 -27.72 -8.59
C GLN A 410 4.58 -26.76 -7.58
N ALA A 411 3.24 -26.76 -7.55
CA ALA A 411 2.48 -26.01 -6.56
C ALA A 411 2.42 -26.80 -5.25
N ASP A 412 2.98 -26.24 -4.17
CA ASP A 412 2.87 -26.84 -2.85
C ASP A 412 1.39 -27.04 -2.46
N THR A 413 1.09 -28.18 -1.84
CA THR A 413 -0.26 -28.79 -1.84
C THR A 413 -1.29 -28.13 -0.92
N ALA A 414 -0.99 -27.00 -0.28
CA ALA A 414 -1.94 -26.28 0.56
C ALA A 414 -2.92 -25.43 -0.28
N LYS A 415 -4.21 -25.39 0.11
CA LYS A 415 -5.27 -24.68 -0.65
C LYS A 415 -5.03 -23.18 -0.85
N THR A 416 -4.32 -22.52 0.08
CA THR A 416 -3.85 -21.12 -0.05
C THR A 416 -2.57 -21.03 -0.90
N ALA A 417 -1.66 -21.99 -0.77
CA ALA A 417 -0.45 -22.12 -1.60
C ALA A 417 -0.78 -22.39 -3.09
N ARG A 418 -1.93 -22.99 -3.42
CA ARG A 418 -2.35 -23.18 -4.82
C ARG A 418 -2.49 -21.89 -5.64
N SER A 419 -2.79 -20.75 -5.02
CA SER A 419 -2.88 -19.45 -5.70
C SER A 419 -1.50 -18.86 -5.97
N ASN A 420 -0.62 -18.88 -4.97
CA ASN A 420 0.70 -18.25 -5.03
C ASN A 420 1.73 -19.12 -5.75
N ALA A 421 1.64 -20.44 -5.60
CA ALA A 421 2.56 -21.34 -6.30
C ALA A 421 2.30 -21.43 -7.81
N LEU A 422 1.15 -20.94 -8.30
CA LEU A 422 0.93 -20.70 -9.73
C LEU A 422 1.71 -19.48 -10.25
N ALA A 423 2.11 -18.55 -9.39
CA ALA A 423 2.82 -17.35 -9.77
C ALA A 423 4.28 -17.62 -10.13
N HIS A 424 4.97 -18.53 -9.43
CA HIS A 424 6.35 -18.91 -9.79
C HIS A 424 6.45 -19.57 -11.18
N ARG A 425 5.37 -20.16 -11.68
CA ARG A 425 5.31 -20.69 -13.05
C ARG A 425 5.33 -19.62 -14.13
N THR A 426 5.06 -18.37 -13.75
CA THR A 426 5.10 -17.24 -14.70
C THR A 426 6.52 -16.74 -14.96
N GLY A 427 7.50 -17.05 -14.09
CA GLY A 427 8.83 -16.43 -14.13
C GLY A 427 8.83 -14.92 -13.82
N GLN A 428 7.70 -14.37 -13.38
CA GLN A 428 7.53 -12.95 -13.04
C GLN A 428 7.63 -12.67 -11.54
N VAL A 429 7.81 -13.73 -10.74
CA VAL A 429 7.76 -13.67 -9.28
C VAL A 429 8.95 -14.41 -8.69
N PHE A 430 9.41 -13.94 -7.54
CA PHE A 430 10.47 -14.54 -6.75
C PHE A 430 10.13 -14.46 -5.26
N ASP A 431 10.79 -15.30 -4.47
CA ASP A 431 10.69 -15.29 -3.02
C ASP A 431 11.98 -14.80 -2.38
N LEU A 432 11.84 -13.94 -1.39
CA LEU A 432 12.90 -13.59 -0.45
C LEU A 432 12.65 -14.26 0.90
N ASP A 433 13.69 -14.85 1.48
CA ASP A 433 13.69 -15.23 2.89
C ASP A 433 14.18 -14.05 3.73
N TYR A 434 13.51 -13.83 4.86
CA TYR A 434 13.87 -12.80 5.81
C TYR A 434 14.04 -13.32 7.24
N ALA A 435 14.06 -14.65 7.46
CA ALA A 435 14.22 -15.25 8.78
C ALA A 435 15.49 -14.77 9.50
N ASP A 436 16.60 -14.74 8.77
CA ASP A 436 17.92 -14.39 9.28
C ASP A 436 18.33 -12.94 8.95
N LEU A 437 17.42 -12.16 8.35
CA LEU A 437 17.69 -10.76 8.01
C LEU A 437 17.65 -9.89 9.29
N PRO A 438 18.70 -9.09 9.58
CA PRO A 438 18.69 -8.29 10.79
C PRO A 438 17.54 -7.26 10.80
N PRO A 439 17.06 -6.82 11.98
CA PRO A 439 15.85 -6.02 12.09
C PRO A 439 15.87 -4.70 11.31
N VAL A 440 17.05 -4.07 11.18
CA VAL A 440 17.20 -2.80 10.45
C VAL A 440 17.04 -3.04 8.96
N GLU A 441 17.77 -3.99 8.38
CA GLU A 441 17.69 -4.34 6.96
C GLU A 441 16.29 -4.84 6.59
N TYR A 442 15.64 -5.60 7.48
CA TYR A 442 14.25 -6.00 7.28
C TYR A 442 13.30 -4.79 7.22
N GLU A 443 13.46 -3.81 8.10
CA GLU A 443 12.68 -2.57 8.06
C GLU A 443 12.93 -1.77 6.78
N LEU A 444 14.19 -1.70 6.31
CA LEU A 444 14.55 -1.02 5.07
C LEU A 444 13.97 -1.73 3.85
N LEU A 445 14.06 -3.06 3.79
CA LEU A 445 13.45 -3.88 2.76
C LEU A 445 11.94 -3.63 2.71
N ARG A 446 11.28 -3.66 3.88
CA ARG A 446 9.83 -3.38 3.98
C ARG A 446 9.48 -1.98 3.50
N PHE A 447 10.26 -0.99 3.88
CA PHE A 447 10.07 0.38 3.42
C PHE A 447 10.17 0.49 1.89
N VAL A 448 11.17 -0.15 1.26
CA VAL A 448 11.32 -0.16 -0.21
C VAL A 448 10.15 -0.86 -0.90
N LEU A 449 9.74 -2.02 -0.38
CA LEU A 449 8.61 -2.77 -0.91
C LEU A 449 7.31 -1.98 -0.80
N ASP A 450 7.06 -1.34 0.34
CA ASP A 450 5.92 -0.44 0.52
C ASP A 450 5.99 0.75 -0.43
N ASP A 451 7.16 1.39 -0.57
CA ASP A 451 7.29 2.59 -1.40
C ASP A 451 7.00 2.30 -2.89
N LEU A 452 7.60 1.25 -3.43
CA LEU A 452 7.34 0.77 -4.79
C LEU A 452 5.90 0.24 -4.94
N GLY A 453 5.39 -0.43 -3.91
CA GLY A 453 4.03 -0.96 -3.85
C GLY A 453 2.98 0.14 -3.88
N TRP A 454 3.15 1.20 -3.09
CA TRP A 454 2.21 2.32 -3.02
C TRP A 454 2.09 3.05 -4.35
N GLU A 455 3.13 3.07 -5.18
CA GLU A 455 3.10 3.65 -6.52
C GLU A 455 2.67 2.68 -7.62
N GLY A 456 2.47 1.40 -7.28
CA GLY A 456 1.98 0.39 -8.21
C GLY A 456 3.06 -0.23 -9.10
N TYR A 457 4.33 -0.11 -8.74
CA TYR A 457 5.43 -0.77 -9.45
C TYR A 457 5.50 -2.26 -9.15
N LEU A 458 5.18 -2.67 -7.92
CA LEU A 458 5.20 -4.07 -7.50
C LEU A 458 4.09 -4.41 -6.51
N GLY A 459 3.97 -5.69 -6.23
CA GLY A 459 3.11 -6.25 -5.21
C GLY A 459 3.88 -7.34 -4.48
N PHE A 460 3.59 -7.51 -3.20
CA PHE A 460 4.22 -8.54 -2.40
C PHE A 460 3.25 -9.10 -1.37
N VAL A 461 3.48 -10.33 -0.94
CA VAL A 461 2.75 -10.97 0.16
C VAL A 461 3.68 -11.78 1.05
N GLU A 462 3.32 -11.89 2.32
CA GLU A 462 3.95 -12.83 3.23
C GLU A 462 3.39 -14.23 2.97
N GLU A 463 4.28 -15.19 2.75
CA GLU A 463 3.95 -16.61 2.71
C GLU A 463 4.59 -17.31 3.92
N GLY A 464 3.76 -17.81 4.83
CA GLY A 464 4.25 -18.35 6.10
C GLY A 464 4.69 -17.24 7.05
N LYS A 465 5.76 -17.47 7.82
CA LYS A 465 6.27 -16.53 8.83
C LYS A 465 7.51 -15.73 8.39
N GLU A 466 8.19 -16.19 7.34
CA GLU A 466 9.58 -15.82 7.05
C GLU A 466 9.85 -15.59 5.55
N ARG A 467 8.84 -15.66 4.67
CA ARG A 467 9.03 -15.48 3.22
C ARG A 467 8.17 -14.39 2.62
N LEU A 468 8.75 -13.66 1.67
CA LEU A 468 8.12 -12.61 0.88
C LEU A 468 8.03 -13.03 -0.58
N HIS A 469 6.81 -13.16 -1.08
CA HIS A 469 6.52 -13.46 -2.48
C HIS A 469 6.27 -12.17 -3.26
N ILE A 470 7.14 -11.82 -4.22
CA ILE A 470 7.23 -10.48 -4.83
C ILE A 470 7.15 -10.54 -6.36
N GLY A 471 6.34 -9.67 -6.97
CA GLY A 471 6.26 -9.53 -8.42
C GLY A 471 6.02 -8.09 -8.88
N CYS A 472 6.58 -7.71 -10.02
CA CYS A 472 6.33 -6.41 -10.62
C CYS A 472 4.94 -6.35 -11.27
N SER A 473 4.38 -5.14 -11.35
CA SER A 473 3.13 -4.91 -12.07
C SER A 473 3.34 -5.00 -13.59
N PRO A 474 2.34 -5.40 -14.38
CA PRO A 474 2.47 -5.49 -15.83
C PRO A 474 2.95 -4.19 -16.48
N GLY A 475 2.48 -3.04 -15.97
CA GLY A 475 2.89 -1.71 -16.47
C GLY A 475 4.28 -1.26 -16.05
N ALA A 476 4.94 -1.96 -15.12
CA ALA A 476 6.31 -1.66 -14.67
C ALA A 476 7.36 -2.60 -15.28
N ARG A 477 6.94 -3.64 -16.02
CA ARG A 477 7.86 -4.65 -16.59
C ARG A 477 8.95 -4.02 -17.44
N ASP A 478 8.60 -3.12 -18.37
CA ASP A 478 9.57 -2.48 -19.26
C ASP A 478 10.65 -1.69 -18.50
N PHE A 479 10.26 -1.00 -17.42
CA PHE A 479 11.21 -0.30 -16.56
C PHE A 479 12.20 -1.28 -15.91
N PHE A 480 11.70 -2.37 -15.32
CA PHE A 480 12.57 -3.35 -14.69
C PHE A 480 13.41 -4.15 -15.70
N VAL A 481 12.94 -4.34 -16.93
CA VAL A 481 13.77 -4.86 -18.02
C VAL A 481 14.96 -3.94 -18.29
N LYS A 482 14.78 -2.61 -18.27
CA LYS A 482 15.90 -1.66 -18.40
C LYS A 482 16.88 -1.73 -17.24
N VAL A 483 16.39 -1.91 -16.01
CA VAL A 483 17.27 -2.15 -14.84
C VAL A 483 18.09 -3.44 -15.02
N PHE A 484 17.49 -4.50 -15.54
CA PHE A 484 18.20 -5.74 -15.86
C PHE A 484 19.27 -5.53 -16.95
N GLU A 485 18.94 -4.80 -18.02
CA GLU A 485 19.90 -4.45 -19.08
C GLU A 485 21.09 -3.65 -18.52
N ASP A 486 20.84 -2.71 -17.60
CA ASP A 486 21.91 -1.96 -16.91
C ASP A 486 22.82 -2.91 -16.12
N ALA A 487 22.24 -3.85 -15.37
CA ALA A 487 22.99 -4.84 -14.59
C ALA A 487 23.85 -5.74 -15.47
N LEU A 488 23.31 -6.19 -16.60
CA LEU A 488 24.03 -7.03 -17.57
C LEU A 488 25.21 -6.27 -18.21
N ALA A 489 25.01 -5.01 -18.59
CA ALA A 489 26.05 -4.16 -19.16
C ALA A 489 27.19 -3.91 -18.17
N GLN A 490 26.85 -3.59 -16.91
CA GLN A 490 27.84 -3.34 -15.86
C GLN A 490 28.59 -4.61 -15.46
N GLN A 491 27.91 -5.76 -15.37
CA GLN A 491 28.55 -7.05 -15.10
C GLN A 491 29.63 -7.38 -16.14
N SER A 492 29.37 -7.09 -17.43
CA SER A 492 30.30 -7.36 -18.53
C SER A 492 31.52 -6.44 -18.53
N SER A 493 31.42 -5.27 -17.89
CA SER A 493 32.51 -4.28 -17.79
C SER A 493 33.41 -4.44 -16.56
N GLN A 494 32.99 -5.25 -15.59
CA GLN A 494 33.78 -5.52 -14.38
C GLN A 494 34.87 -6.57 -14.70
N PRO A 495 36.16 -6.30 -14.47
CA PRO A 495 37.19 -7.31 -14.64
C PRO A 495 36.87 -8.49 -13.70
N VAL A 496 36.87 -9.70 -14.26
CA VAL A 496 36.81 -10.93 -13.47
C VAL A 496 38.06 -10.93 -12.59
N SER A 497 37.93 -10.54 -11.33
CA SER A 497 38.98 -10.74 -10.35
C SER A 497 39.33 -12.22 -10.37
N GLY A 498 40.59 -12.50 -10.70
CA GLY A 498 41.06 -13.79 -11.18
C GLY A 498 40.56 -14.97 -10.36
N GLY A 499 40.19 -16.02 -11.08
CA GLY A 499 40.03 -17.33 -10.47
C GLY A 499 41.29 -17.70 -9.70
N GLU A 500 41.09 -18.22 -8.49
CA GLU A 500 42.07 -19.11 -7.89
C GLU A 500 42.14 -20.35 -8.79
N GLY A 501 43.09 -20.31 -9.72
CA GLY A 501 43.59 -21.51 -10.37
C GLY A 501 44.59 -22.16 -9.43
N LEU A 502 44.18 -23.28 -8.82
CA LEU A 502 44.80 -24.60 -8.94
C LEU A 502 44.01 -25.64 -8.13
#